data_AF-A0A399Z6Q8-F1
#
_entry.id   AF-A0A399Z6Q8-F1
#
_cell.length_a   1.000
_cell.length_b   1.000
_cell.length_c   1.000
_cell.angle_alpha   90.00
_cell.angle_beta   90.00
_cell.angle_gamma   90.00
#
_symmetry.space_group_name_H-M   'P 1'
#
loop_
_entity.id
_entity.type
_entity.pdbx_description
1 polymer ?
#
loop_
_entity_poly.entity_id
_entity_poly.type
_entity_poly.pdbx_seq_one_letter_code
_entity_poly.pdbx_strand_id
1 'polypeptide(L)'
;MSDSSYAGRWIAKVRGQIVAQGGTPEQAQRAAAASRPKETPEIVYMPPHSPFTFSPLLDKVRAALPDVELYLVGGATRDAMLGRVSLDLDLVAPSDGIKLARRVANSLGADVFPLDDERDTGRVIVTHPDGSREKLDFASYRGDSLEDDLRNRDFTVNALAVDLRTMSLLDPLSGAADLRAKKLRACSDASMRDDPIRVLRGIRQAAAFGFQIEPETRKMMKSAAPLLGQVSSERVRDEFLKILEGPQASASVRALDMLGVIHFILPELEAMKGVGQPEPHIYDVWEHTLQVLAALDEILAALAPSCGWDATASSTRNTLRNCSTPTAPCADYCSSPRSITTSPSRRPRQKTRLAASAFGVTTNWARRRPRRAPAPGRSATTKSNA
;
A
#
# COMPACT_ATOMS: atom_id res chain seq x y z
N MET A 1 -11.24 8.38 -18.49
CA MET A 1 -11.15 9.31 -19.63
C MET A 1 -10.61 8.52 -20.79
N SER A 2 -11.33 8.52 -21.91
CA SER A 2 -11.05 7.70 -23.10
C SER A 2 -9.67 8.00 -23.69
N ASP A 3 -8.91 6.95 -24.06
CA ASP A 3 -7.76 7.03 -24.96
C ASP A 3 -8.10 7.90 -26.16
N SER A 4 -7.65 9.16 -26.16
CA SER A 4 -7.84 10.02 -27.32
C SER A 4 -6.85 9.54 -28.38
N SER A 5 -7.36 9.02 -29.49
CA SER A 5 -6.57 8.60 -30.68
C SER A 5 -5.70 9.71 -31.29
N TYR A 6 -5.76 10.91 -30.72
CA TYR A 6 -5.08 12.12 -31.13
C TYR A 6 -3.90 12.50 -30.21
N ALA A 7 -3.58 11.69 -29.19
CA ALA A 7 -2.45 11.92 -28.29
C ALA A 7 -1.13 12.17 -29.04
N GLY A 8 -0.43 13.24 -28.69
CA GLY A 8 0.86 13.62 -29.29
C GLY A 8 0.74 14.29 -30.66
N ARG A 9 -0.46 14.65 -31.09
CA ARG A 9 -0.71 15.32 -32.38
C ARG A 9 -1.36 16.69 -32.19
N TRP A 10 -1.14 17.57 -33.15
CA TRP A 10 -1.89 18.80 -33.28
C TRP A 10 -3.26 18.48 -33.86
N ILE A 11 -4.33 18.94 -33.21
CA ILE A 11 -5.70 18.80 -33.70
C ILE A 11 -6.28 20.16 -34.06
N ALA A 12 -7.10 20.17 -35.10
CA ALA A 12 -7.92 21.31 -35.47
C ALA A 12 -9.34 21.08 -34.98
N LYS A 13 -9.86 22.01 -34.18
CA LYS A 13 -11.23 22.00 -33.68
C LYS A 13 -12.06 23.08 -34.35
N VAL A 14 -13.29 22.75 -34.73
CA VAL A 14 -14.28 23.73 -35.17
C VAL A 14 -15.56 23.49 -34.40
N ARG A 15 -16.06 24.53 -33.71
CA ARG A 15 -17.27 24.46 -32.85
C ARG A 15 -17.23 23.29 -31.85
N GLY A 16 -16.05 23.03 -31.28
CA GLY A 16 -15.83 21.96 -30.29
C GLY A 16 -15.63 20.55 -30.85
N GLN A 17 -15.72 20.35 -32.17
CA GLN A 17 -15.49 19.04 -32.81
C GLN A 17 -14.12 18.99 -33.49
N ILE A 18 -13.44 17.83 -33.38
CA ILE A 18 -12.14 17.60 -34.04
C ILE A 18 -12.39 17.34 -35.53
N VAL A 19 -11.86 18.21 -36.39
CA VAL A 19 -12.05 18.14 -37.86
C VAL A 19 -10.82 17.66 -38.60
N ALA A 20 -9.62 17.81 -38.03
CA ALA A 20 -8.37 17.35 -38.63
C ALA A 20 -7.26 17.16 -37.57
N GLN A 21 -6.19 16.46 -37.96
CA GLN A 21 -4.99 16.25 -37.14
C GLN A 21 -3.70 16.40 -37.98
N GLY A 22 -2.57 16.72 -37.35
CA GLY A 22 -1.26 16.83 -37.97
C GLY A 22 -0.11 16.64 -36.99
N GLY A 23 1.10 16.38 -37.49
CA GLY A 23 2.31 16.28 -36.65
C GLY A 23 2.86 17.65 -36.25
N THR A 24 2.50 18.70 -36.98
CA THR A 24 2.85 20.10 -36.74
C THR A 24 1.59 20.97 -36.81
N PRO A 25 1.59 22.17 -36.19
CA PRO A 25 0.42 23.05 -36.20
C PRO A 25 0.02 23.45 -37.64
N GLU A 26 0.98 23.67 -38.53
CA GLU A 26 0.73 24.03 -39.93
C GLU A 26 0.10 22.88 -40.72
N GLN A 27 0.49 21.64 -40.44
CA GLN A 27 -0.12 20.46 -41.05
C GLN A 27 -1.56 20.27 -40.60
N ALA A 28 -1.85 20.44 -39.31
CA ALA A 28 -3.20 20.37 -38.78
C ALA A 28 -4.10 21.47 -39.37
N GLN A 29 -3.55 22.68 -39.56
CA GLN A 29 -4.26 23.80 -40.16
C GLN A 29 -4.55 23.59 -41.66
N ARG A 30 -3.58 23.11 -42.45
CA ARG A 30 -3.80 22.76 -43.86
C ARG A 30 -4.82 21.65 -44.02
N ALA A 31 -4.76 20.62 -43.18
CA ALA A 31 -5.70 19.51 -43.20
C ALA A 31 -7.13 19.96 -42.85
N ALA A 32 -7.29 20.93 -41.94
CA ALA A 32 -8.57 21.52 -41.62
C ALA A 32 -9.11 22.45 -42.72
N ALA A 33 -8.24 23.24 -43.37
CA ALA A 33 -8.63 24.10 -44.49
C ALA A 33 -9.10 23.28 -45.70
N ALA A 34 -8.53 22.10 -45.91
CA ALA A 34 -8.97 21.18 -46.96
C ALA A 34 -10.34 20.54 -46.67
N SER A 35 -10.65 20.24 -45.41
CA SER A 35 -11.93 19.63 -45.03
C SER A 35 -13.06 20.66 -44.85
N ARG A 36 -12.74 21.86 -44.35
CA ARG A 36 -13.70 22.96 -44.10
C ARG A 36 -13.11 24.33 -44.48
N PRO A 37 -13.11 24.70 -45.77
CA PRO A 37 -12.43 25.90 -46.27
C PRO A 37 -13.04 27.24 -45.81
N LYS A 38 -14.26 27.24 -45.25
CA LYS A 38 -14.97 28.46 -44.82
C LYS A 38 -14.94 28.71 -43.31
N GLU A 39 -14.39 27.79 -42.52
CA GLU A 39 -14.37 27.89 -41.06
C GLU A 39 -12.94 28.06 -40.56
N THR A 40 -12.74 28.90 -39.54
CA THR A 40 -11.43 29.11 -38.92
C THR A 40 -11.24 28.08 -37.81
N PRO A 41 -10.33 27.09 -37.94
CA PRO A 41 -10.12 26.09 -36.91
C PRO A 41 -9.29 26.64 -35.75
N GLU A 42 -9.63 26.24 -34.54
CA GLU A 42 -8.79 26.36 -33.37
C GLU A 42 -7.75 25.24 -33.38
N ILE A 43 -6.47 25.58 -33.37
CA ILE A 43 -5.37 24.60 -33.39
C ILE A 43 -4.92 24.34 -31.95
N VAL A 44 -5.09 23.11 -31.49
CA VAL A 44 -4.76 22.69 -30.12
C VAL A 44 -3.80 21.52 -30.19
N TYR A 45 -2.67 21.61 -29.49
CA TYR A 45 -1.79 20.45 -29.30
C TYR A 45 -2.43 19.51 -28.29
N MET A 46 -2.65 18.25 -28.67
CA MET A 46 -3.00 17.22 -27.72
C MET A 46 -1.69 16.66 -27.17
N PRO A 47 -1.31 16.93 -25.92
CA PRO A 47 -0.11 16.33 -25.35
C PRO A 47 -0.23 14.81 -25.48
N PRO A 48 0.88 14.09 -25.73
CA PRO A 48 0.84 12.64 -25.61
C PRO A 48 0.30 12.35 -24.22
N HIS A 49 -0.76 11.56 -24.14
CA HIS A 49 -1.14 11.01 -22.85
C HIS A 49 0.07 10.20 -22.41
N SER A 50 0.81 10.72 -21.43
CA SER A 50 1.65 9.83 -20.65
C SER A 50 0.69 8.75 -20.15
N PRO A 51 0.97 7.46 -20.37
CA PRO A 51 0.10 6.39 -19.87
C PRO A 51 -0.03 6.43 -18.33
N PHE A 52 0.75 7.30 -17.68
CA PHE A 52 0.81 7.51 -16.26
C PHE A 52 0.14 8.84 -15.89
N THR A 53 -0.83 8.77 -14.98
CA THR A 53 -1.41 9.96 -14.35
C THR A 53 -0.66 10.23 -13.05
N PHE A 54 0.11 11.32 -13.02
CA PHE A 54 0.84 11.74 -11.82
C PHE A 54 0.13 12.91 -11.12
N SER A 55 0.53 13.20 -9.88
CA SER A 55 0.09 14.42 -9.21
C SER A 55 0.55 15.66 -10.01
N PRO A 56 -0.29 16.71 -10.12
CA PRO A 56 0.12 18.01 -10.69
C PRO A 56 1.33 18.63 -10.01
N LEU A 57 1.63 18.20 -8.77
CA LEU A 57 2.80 18.64 -8.04
C LEU A 57 4.11 18.24 -8.74
N LEU A 58 4.11 17.11 -9.46
CA LEU A 58 5.28 16.61 -10.17
C LEU A 58 5.74 17.58 -11.26
N ASP A 59 4.82 18.24 -11.95
CA ASP A 59 5.16 19.26 -12.95
C ASP A 59 5.84 20.47 -12.30
N LYS A 60 5.45 20.84 -11.09
CA LYS A 60 6.10 21.93 -10.33
C LYS A 60 7.49 21.53 -9.87
N VAL A 61 7.67 20.29 -9.43
CA VAL A 61 9.00 19.75 -9.07
C VAL A 61 9.93 19.78 -10.28
N ARG A 62 9.45 19.33 -11.44
CA ARG A 62 10.21 19.38 -12.70
C ARG A 62 10.58 20.81 -13.09
N ALA A 63 9.66 21.77 -12.91
CA ALA A 63 9.96 23.18 -13.18
C ALA A 63 11.02 23.77 -12.22
N ALA A 64 11.04 23.32 -10.96
CA ALA A 64 12.04 23.74 -9.98
C ALA A 64 13.43 23.11 -10.22
N LEU A 65 13.47 21.93 -10.86
CA LEU A 65 14.68 21.13 -11.09
C LEU A 65 14.76 20.60 -12.54
N PRO A 66 14.79 21.46 -13.58
CA PRO A 66 14.65 21.02 -14.98
C PRO A 66 15.81 20.15 -15.48
N ASP A 67 17.04 20.41 -15.01
CA ASP A 67 18.26 19.74 -15.49
C ASP A 67 18.84 18.73 -14.48
N VAL A 68 18.10 18.43 -13.41
CA VAL A 68 18.57 17.50 -12.39
C VAL A 68 18.15 16.09 -12.73
N GLU A 69 19.09 15.16 -12.60
CA GLU A 69 18.80 13.73 -12.63
C GLU A 69 17.95 13.35 -11.41
N LEU A 70 16.66 13.13 -11.66
CA LEU A 70 15.67 12.86 -10.61
C LEU A 70 14.65 11.85 -11.13
N TYR A 71 14.43 10.80 -10.34
CA TYR A 71 13.55 9.69 -10.70
C TYR A 71 12.43 9.54 -9.69
N LEU A 72 11.18 9.46 -10.17
CA LEU A 72 10.06 9.02 -9.35
C LEU A 72 10.08 7.49 -9.23
N VAL A 73 10.06 6.98 -8.00
CA VAL A 73 10.23 5.55 -7.71
C VAL A 73 9.13 5.02 -6.80
N GLY A 74 9.07 3.70 -6.65
CA GLY A 74 8.27 3.07 -5.60
C GLY A 74 6.77 3.00 -5.90
N GLY A 75 5.98 3.21 -4.84
CA GLY A 75 4.53 3.05 -4.87
C GLY A 75 3.85 4.04 -5.80
N ALA A 76 4.36 5.27 -5.89
CA ALA A 76 3.82 6.30 -6.77
C ALA A 76 3.87 5.90 -8.24
N THR A 77 4.99 5.32 -8.68
CA THR A 77 5.16 4.84 -10.06
C THR A 77 4.20 3.68 -10.35
N ARG A 78 4.12 2.68 -9.46
CA ARG A 78 3.17 1.56 -9.57
C ARG A 78 1.73 2.06 -9.65
N ASP A 79 1.35 2.97 -8.76
CA ASP A 79 -0.02 3.46 -8.66
C ASP A 79 -0.39 4.26 -9.91
N ALA A 80 0.54 5.07 -10.44
CA ALA A 80 0.35 5.76 -11.72
C ALA A 80 0.15 4.78 -12.89
N MET A 81 0.86 3.64 -12.91
CA MET A 81 0.63 2.57 -13.90
C MET A 81 -0.74 1.88 -13.74
N LEU A 82 -1.30 1.88 -12.54
CA LEU A 82 -2.65 1.39 -12.25
C LEU A 82 -3.73 2.46 -12.46
N GLY A 83 -3.37 3.65 -12.95
CA GLY A 83 -4.28 4.78 -13.15
C GLY A 83 -4.75 5.43 -11.84
N ARG A 84 -3.97 5.30 -10.76
CA ARG A 84 -4.25 5.87 -9.44
C ARG A 84 -3.25 7.00 -9.14
N VAL A 85 -3.72 8.08 -8.56
CA VAL A 85 -2.86 9.18 -8.11
C VAL A 85 -2.40 8.89 -6.68
N SER A 86 -1.08 8.85 -6.48
CA SER A 86 -0.47 8.80 -5.15
C SER A 86 -0.17 10.22 -4.66
N LEU A 87 -0.47 10.49 -3.39
CA LEU A 87 -0.11 11.72 -2.69
C LEU A 87 1.24 11.58 -1.95
N ASP A 88 1.81 10.39 -1.95
CA ASP A 88 3.14 10.09 -1.41
C ASP A 88 4.08 9.82 -2.58
N LEU A 89 5.00 10.74 -2.83
CA LEU A 89 5.92 10.74 -3.98
C LEU A 89 7.34 10.50 -3.51
N ASP A 90 7.86 9.31 -3.76
CA ASP A 90 9.26 8.97 -3.50
C ASP A 90 10.14 9.34 -4.71
N LEU A 91 11.09 10.23 -4.51
CA LEU A 91 12.02 10.74 -5.51
C LEU A 91 13.45 10.36 -5.15
N VAL A 92 14.20 9.84 -6.12
CA VAL A 92 15.62 9.49 -5.93
C VAL A 92 16.51 10.22 -6.92
N ALA A 93 17.67 10.64 -6.42
CA ALA A 93 18.70 11.35 -7.17
C ALA A 93 20.09 10.73 -6.89
N PRO A 94 21.11 10.98 -7.75
CA PRO A 94 22.46 10.48 -7.50
C PRO A 94 23.07 10.94 -6.18
N SER A 95 22.76 12.16 -5.76
CA SER A 95 23.26 12.77 -4.53
C SER A 95 22.41 13.97 -4.12
N ASP A 96 22.69 14.53 -2.94
CA ASP A 96 22.16 15.80 -2.46
C ASP A 96 20.64 15.80 -2.23
N GLY A 97 20.07 14.69 -1.77
CA GLY A 97 18.63 14.51 -1.53
C GLY A 97 18.04 15.60 -0.63
N ILE A 98 18.69 15.93 0.49
CA ILE A 98 18.22 17.01 1.39
C ILE A 98 18.33 18.38 0.72
N LYS A 99 19.38 18.65 -0.06
CA LYS A 99 19.53 19.94 -0.74
C LYS A 99 18.47 20.11 -1.85
N LEU A 100 18.18 19.04 -2.58
CA LEU A 100 17.12 19.02 -3.59
C LEU A 100 15.75 19.23 -2.94
N ALA A 101 15.45 18.54 -1.83
CA ALA A 101 14.24 18.77 -1.05
C ALA A 101 14.09 20.24 -0.64
N ARG A 102 15.15 20.86 -0.12
CA ARG A 102 15.14 22.30 0.26
C ARG A 102 14.89 23.22 -0.92
N ARG A 103 15.51 22.96 -2.07
CA ARG A 103 15.29 23.76 -3.29
C ARG A 103 13.83 23.70 -3.75
N VAL A 104 13.26 22.49 -3.77
CA VAL A 104 11.86 22.26 -4.14
C VAL A 104 10.93 22.92 -3.13
N ALA A 105 11.16 22.75 -1.83
CA ALA A 105 10.38 23.37 -0.78
C ALA A 105 10.36 24.90 -0.88
N ASN A 106 11.53 25.52 -1.11
CA ASN A 106 11.64 26.97 -1.31
C ASN A 106 10.86 27.44 -2.56
N SER A 107 10.90 26.66 -3.64
CA SER A 107 10.16 26.99 -4.86
C SER A 107 8.64 26.84 -4.69
N LEU A 108 8.21 25.92 -3.83
CA LEU A 108 6.80 25.62 -3.59
C LEU A 108 6.21 26.41 -2.42
N GLY A 109 7.05 27.07 -1.60
CA GLY A 109 6.64 27.65 -0.33
C GLY A 109 6.17 26.60 0.68
N ALA A 110 6.78 25.42 0.66
CA ALA A 110 6.40 24.25 1.46
C ALA A 110 7.37 24.01 2.62
N ASP A 111 6.93 23.23 3.61
CA ASP A 111 7.78 22.85 4.75
C ASP A 111 8.72 21.71 4.35
N VAL A 112 9.97 21.76 4.85
CA VAL A 112 10.98 20.73 4.62
C VAL A 112 11.61 20.26 5.93
N PHE A 113 11.76 18.95 6.09
CA PHE A 113 12.37 18.34 7.26
C PHE A 113 13.39 17.27 6.82
N PRO A 114 14.62 17.27 7.37
CA PRO A 114 15.52 16.13 7.21
C PRO A 114 14.95 14.92 7.96
N LEU A 115 14.88 13.77 7.31
CA LEU A 115 14.39 12.51 7.90
C LEU A 115 15.55 11.63 8.40
N ASP A 116 16.60 11.55 7.58
CA ASP A 116 17.71 10.64 7.78
C ASP A 116 18.96 11.29 7.17
N ASP A 117 19.83 11.81 8.05
CA ASP A 117 21.07 12.48 7.64
C ASP A 117 22.08 11.47 7.06
N GLU A 118 22.02 10.19 7.45
CA GLU A 118 22.92 9.15 6.93
C GLU A 118 22.54 8.75 5.50
N ARG A 119 21.24 8.77 5.19
CA ARG A 119 20.71 8.46 3.84
C ARG A 119 20.40 9.69 2.99
N ASP A 120 20.84 10.86 3.44
CA ASP A 120 20.59 12.15 2.77
C ASP A 120 19.13 12.29 2.31
N THR A 121 18.20 11.95 3.20
CA THR A 121 16.77 11.90 2.90
C THR A 121 16.04 13.12 3.46
N GLY A 122 15.40 13.91 2.60
CA GLY A 122 14.60 15.07 2.96
C GLY A 122 13.13 14.89 2.59
N ARG A 123 12.22 15.26 3.50
CA ARG A 123 10.77 15.25 3.25
C ARG A 123 10.26 16.67 3.07
N VAL A 124 9.53 16.90 1.99
CA VAL A 124 8.75 18.10 1.73
C VAL A 124 7.28 17.79 1.95
N ILE A 125 6.58 18.63 2.71
CA ILE A 125 5.13 18.49 2.94
C ILE A 125 4.43 19.69 2.33
N VAL A 126 3.59 19.42 1.33
CA VAL A 126 2.78 20.44 0.67
C VAL A 126 1.36 20.32 1.20
N THR A 127 0.90 21.36 1.89
CA THR A 127 -0.49 21.43 2.37
C THR A 127 -1.31 22.21 1.36
N HIS A 128 -2.36 21.58 0.84
CA HIS A 128 -3.27 22.18 -0.13
C HIS A 128 -4.38 22.98 0.59
N PRO A 129 -5.03 23.93 -0.09
CA PRO A 129 -6.10 24.73 0.50
C PRO A 129 -7.30 23.93 1.01
N ASP A 130 -7.50 22.72 0.50
CA ASP A 130 -8.56 21.79 0.92
C ASP A 130 -8.19 20.98 2.18
N GLY A 131 -7.00 21.19 2.74
CA GLY A 131 -6.49 20.47 3.91
C GLY A 131 -5.80 19.14 3.58
N SER A 132 -5.82 18.70 2.32
CA SER A 132 -5.03 17.53 1.89
C SER A 132 -3.54 17.84 1.96
N ARG A 133 -2.73 16.79 2.19
CA ARG A 133 -1.28 16.90 2.32
C ARG A 133 -0.60 15.93 1.38
N GLU A 134 0.19 16.47 0.46
CA GLU A 134 1.08 15.70 -0.39
C GLU A 134 2.48 15.66 0.23
N LYS A 135 3.11 14.49 0.19
CA LYS A 135 4.45 14.24 0.72
C LYS A 135 5.39 13.95 -0.44
N LEU A 136 6.55 14.58 -0.41
CA LEU A 136 7.63 14.31 -1.36
C LEU A 136 8.88 13.95 -0.57
N ASP A 137 9.32 12.72 -0.73
CA ASP A 137 10.52 12.22 -0.09
C ASP A 137 11.64 12.19 -1.13
N PHE A 138 12.69 12.96 -0.89
CA PHE A 138 13.88 13.00 -1.75
C PHE A 138 14.99 12.21 -1.05
N ALA A 139 15.55 11.21 -1.72
CA ALA A 139 16.65 10.40 -1.21
C ALA A 139 17.77 10.28 -2.24
N SER A 140 19.00 10.04 -1.77
CA SER A 140 20.10 9.61 -2.64
C SER A 140 19.96 8.12 -3.00
N TYR A 141 20.64 7.67 -4.05
CA TYR A 141 20.69 6.25 -4.42
C TYR A 141 21.21 5.38 -3.27
N ARG A 142 20.60 4.20 -3.10
CA ARG A 142 21.14 3.13 -2.26
C ARG A 142 22.05 2.22 -3.08
N GLY A 143 23.28 2.68 -3.31
CA GLY A 143 24.28 1.99 -4.11
C GLY A 143 24.99 2.96 -5.06
N ASP A 144 25.73 2.41 -6.02
CA ASP A 144 26.51 3.20 -6.98
C ASP A 144 25.66 3.66 -8.18
N SER A 145 24.50 3.03 -8.39
CA SER A 145 23.61 3.32 -9.52
C SER A 145 22.12 3.29 -9.14
N LEU A 146 21.28 3.86 -9.99
CA LEU A 146 19.82 3.74 -9.88
C LEU A 146 19.39 2.26 -9.93
N GLU A 147 20.06 1.44 -10.73
CA GLU A 147 19.75 0.02 -10.83
C GLU A 147 19.99 -0.70 -9.49
N ASP A 148 21.07 -0.35 -8.79
CA ASP A 148 21.36 -0.90 -7.45
C ASP A 148 20.31 -0.47 -6.42
N ASP A 149 19.86 0.80 -6.46
CA ASP A 149 18.75 1.26 -5.60
C ASP A 149 17.49 0.42 -5.84
N LEU A 150 17.12 0.22 -7.10
CA LEU A 150 15.93 -0.54 -7.47
C LEU A 150 16.05 -2.02 -7.07
N ARG A 151 17.24 -2.62 -7.17
CA ARG A 151 17.52 -4.00 -6.74
C ARG A 151 17.44 -4.18 -5.22
N ASN A 152 17.77 -3.14 -4.46
CA ASN A 152 17.72 -3.16 -3.00
C ASN A 152 16.30 -2.98 -2.41
N ARG A 153 15.28 -2.80 -3.26
CA ARG A 153 13.88 -2.65 -2.85
C ARG A 153 13.20 -3.98 -2.52
N ASP A 154 11.96 -3.88 -2.04
CA ASP A 154 11.19 -5.03 -1.57
C ASP A 154 10.72 -5.92 -2.74
N PHE A 155 9.89 -5.40 -3.63
CA PHE A 155 9.25 -6.15 -4.71
C PHE A 155 9.43 -5.46 -6.06
N THR A 156 9.47 -6.27 -7.13
CA THR A 156 9.69 -5.79 -8.51
C THR A 156 8.67 -4.73 -8.93
N VAL A 157 7.42 -4.89 -8.50
CA VAL A 157 6.32 -3.93 -8.74
C VAL A 157 6.56 -2.55 -8.09
N ASN A 158 7.45 -2.44 -7.11
CA ASN A 158 7.88 -1.18 -6.48
C ASN A 158 9.30 -0.76 -6.92
N ALA A 159 9.96 -1.56 -7.75
CA ALA A 159 11.29 -1.28 -8.29
C ALA A 159 11.21 -0.69 -9.71
N LEU A 160 10.23 0.19 -9.90
CA LEU A 160 9.97 0.94 -11.13
C LEU A 160 10.39 2.39 -10.92
N ALA A 161 11.04 2.97 -11.91
CA ALA A 161 11.48 4.36 -11.90
C ALA A 161 10.96 5.11 -13.12
N VAL A 162 10.63 6.40 -12.97
CA VAL A 162 10.30 7.30 -14.09
C VAL A 162 11.27 8.46 -14.04
N ASP A 163 12.03 8.66 -15.12
CA ASP A 163 12.91 9.83 -15.27
C ASP A 163 12.05 11.09 -15.45
N LEU A 164 12.21 12.09 -14.58
CA LEU A 164 11.40 13.30 -14.65
C LEU A 164 11.77 14.25 -15.79
N ARG A 165 12.96 14.09 -16.40
CA ARG A 165 13.39 14.90 -17.56
C ARG A 165 12.73 14.40 -18.84
N THR A 166 12.77 13.09 -19.07
CA THR A 166 12.27 12.45 -20.30
C THR A 166 10.86 11.88 -20.16
N MET A 167 10.37 11.74 -18.93
CA MET A 167 9.13 11.02 -18.59
C MET A 167 9.13 9.55 -19.06
N SER A 168 10.32 8.95 -19.20
CA SER A 168 10.47 7.54 -19.59
C SER A 168 10.48 6.60 -18.39
N LEU A 169 9.79 5.46 -18.51
CA LEU A 169 9.82 4.38 -17.53
C LEU A 169 11.13 3.58 -17.65
N LEU A 170 11.80 3.40 -16.52
CA LEU A 170 12.96 2.52 -16.33
C LEU A 170 12.52 1.33 -15.47
N ASP A 171 12.69 0.13 -16.01
CA ASP A 171 12.28 -1.13 -15.38
C ASP A 171 13.34 -2.23 -15.58
N PRO A 172 14.45 -2.20 -14.82
CA PRO A 172 15.50 -3.20 -14.93
C PRO A 172 15.08 -4.60 -14.46
N LEU A 173 14.04 -4.68 -13.61
CA LEU A 173 13.60 -5.94 -13.00
C LEU A 173 12.35 -6.53 -13.64
N SER A 174 11.82 -5.94 -14.70
CA SER A 174 10.56 -6.35 -15.33
C SER A 174 9.33 -6.29 -14.40
N GLY A 175 9.31 -5.32 -13.48
CA GLY A 175 8.19 -5.07 -12.57
C GLY A 175 6.89 -4.69 -13.29
N ALA A 176 6.96 -4.06 -14.45
CA ALA A 176 5.78 -3.73 -15.26
C ALA A 176 5.10 -4.99 -15.79
N ALA A 177 5.87 -6.03 -16.12
CA ALA A 177 5.32 -7.33 -16.52
C ALA A 177 4.66 -8.05 -15.34
N ASP A 178 5.32 -8.05 -14.17
CA ASP A 178 4.78 -8.62 -12.94
C ASP A 178 3.49 -7.91 -12.50
N LEU A 179 3.43 -6.59 -12.64
CA LEU A 179 2.25 -5.78 -12.36
C LEU A 179 1.06 -6.19 -13.23
N ARG A 180 1.27 -6.38 -14.55
CA ARG A 180 0.23 -6.86 -15.47
C ARG A 180 -0.20 -8.29 -15.15
N ALA A 181 0.74 -9.14 -14.74
CA ALA A 181 0.49 -10.53 -14.36
C ALA A 181 -0.11 -10.68 -12.95
N LYS A 182 -0.28 -9.58 -12.19
CA LYS A 182 -0.69 -9.58 -10.77
C LYS A 182 0.19 -10.51 -9.92
N LYS A 183 1.50 -10.45 -10.15
CA LYS A 183 2.49 -11.29 -9.48
C LYS A 183 3.33 -10.44 -8.54
N LEU A 184 3.53 -10.91 -7.31
CA LEU A 184 4.44 -10.30 -6.35
C LEU A 184 5.74 -11.11 -6.31
N ARG A 185 6.82 -10.52 -6.80
CA ARG A 185 8.17 -11.11 -6.87
C ARG A 185 9.18 -10.23 -6.13
N ALA A 186 10.08 -10.83 -5.35
CA ALA A 186 11.15 -10.12 -4.67
C ALA A 186 12.18 -9.55 -5.67
N CYS A 187 12.81 -8.42 -5.34
CA CYS A 187 13.83 -7.80 -6.22
C CYS A 187 15.15 -8.59 -6.23
N SER A 188 15.47 -9.24 -5.12
CA SER A 188 16.70 -10.02 -4.94
C SER A 188 16.48 -11.13 -3.91
N ASP A 189 17.33 -12.16 -3.96
CA ASP A 189 17.30 -13.28 -3.02
C ASP A 189 17.63 -12.87 -1.57
N ALA A 190 18.33 -11.74 -1.41
CA ALA A 190 18.67 -11.17 -0.12
C ALA A 190 17.59 -10.21 0.43
N SER A 191 16.69 -9.71 -0.43
CA SER A 191 15.72 -8.65 -0.10
C SER A 191 14.95 -8.92 1.19
N MET A 192 14.47 -10.15 1.41
CA MET A 192 13.72 -10.52 2.60
C MET A 192 14.60 -10.72 3.85
N ARG A 193 15.87 -11.08 3.68
CA ARG A 193 16.82 -11.25 4.78
C ARG A 193 17.34 -9.91 5.28
N ASP A 194 17.58 -8.97 4.37
CA ASP A 194 18.15 -7.66 4.68
C ASP A 194 17.18 -6.77 5.47
N ASP A 195 15.87 -6.86 5.18
CA ASP A 195 14.82 -6.21 5.97
C ASP A 195 13.61 -7.14 6.14
N PRO A 196 13.59 -7.96 7.22
CA PRO A 196 12.56 -8.98 7.44
C PRO A 196 11.13 -8.45 7.49
N ILE A 197 10.92 -7.17 7.79
CA ILE A 197 9.58 -6.54 7.75
C ILE A 197 8.91 -6.66 6.37
N ARG A 198 9.71 -6.85 5.31
CA ARG A 198 9.23 -7.02 3.94
C ARG A 198 8.33 -8.25 3.79
N VAL A 199 8.43 -9.23 4.68
CA VAL A 199 7.49 -10.35 4.76
C VAL A 199 6.07 -9.87 5.06
N LEU A 200 5.89 -9.02 6.07
CA LEU A 200 4.59 -8.42 6.40
C LEU A 200 4.09 -7.52 5.26
N ARG A 201 4.99 -6.66 4.73
CA ARG A 201 4.69 -5.79 3.58
C ARG A 201 4.23 -6.58 2.35
N GLY A 202 4.81 -7.77 2.12
CA GLY A 202 4.45 -8.62 0.98
C GLY A 202 3.03 -9.13 1.06
N ILE A 203 2.61 -9.60 2.24
CA ILE A 203 1.23 -10.05 2.46
C ILE A 203 0.27 -8.87 2.33
N ARG A 204 0.58 -7.72 2.94
CA ARG A 204 -0.23 -6.51 2.82
C ARG A 204 -0.43 -6.11 1.36
N GLN A 205 0.65 -6.08 0.58
CA GLN A 205 0.59 -5.68 -0.83
C GLN A 205 -0.14 -6.72 -1.68
N ALA A 206 0.08 -8.01 -1.44
CA ALA A 206 -0.66 -9.08 -2.10
C ALA A 206 -2.17 -8.94 -1.87
N ALA A 207 -2.59 -8.69 -0.62
CA ALA A 207 -3.99 -8.46 -0.28
C ALA A 207 -4.56 -7.16 -0.88
N ALA A 208 -3.82 -6.05 -0.79
CA ALA A 208 -4.27 -4.73 -1.24
C ALA A 208 -4.49 -4.65 -2.77
N PHE A 209 -3.61 -5.29 -3.54
CA PHE A 209 -3.65 -5.26 -5.01
C PHE A 209 -4.20 -6.54 -5.64
N GLY A 210 -4.53 -7.55 -4.83
CA GLY A 210 -4.99 -8.85 -5.33
C GLY A 210 -3.90 -9.58 -6.12
N PHE A 211 -2.66 -9.49 -5.69
CA PHE A 211 -1.53 -10.17 -6.33
C PHE A 211 -1.29 -11.55 -5.74
N GLN A 212 -0.74 -12.44 -6.57
CA GLN A 212 -0.26 -13.74 -6.14
C GLN A 212 1.23 -13.68 -5.86
N ILE A 213 1.63 -14.13 -4.67
CA ILE A 213 3.04 -14.21 -4.29
C ILE A 213 3.68 -15.38 -5.05
N GLU A 214 4.76 -15.10 -5.77
CA GLU A 214 5.54 -16.10 -6.49
C GLU A 214 6.04 -17.23 -5.54
N PRO A 215 6.06 -18.50 -5.98
CA PRO A 215 6.52 -19.61 -5.14
C PRO A 215 7.91 -19.43 -4.53
N GLU A 216 8.89 -18.94 -5.30
CA GLU A 216 10.26 -18.70 -4.79
C GLU A 216 10.28 -17.54 -3.80
N THR A 217 9.58 -16.43 -4.10
CA THR A 217 9.41 -15.31 -3.15
C THR A 217 8.74 -15.79 -1.85
N ARG A 218 7.74 -16.69 -1.92
CA ARG A 218 7.10 -17.28 -0.74
C ARG A 218 8.08 -18.12 0.09
N LYS A 219 8.97 -18.89 -0.55
CA LYS A 219 10.03 -19.63 0.15
C LYS A 219 10.99 -18.69 0.87
N MET A 220 11.39 -17.59 0.22
CA MET A 220 12.23 -16.55 0.83
C MET A 220 11.53 -15.88 2.02
N MET A 221 10.24 -15.60 1.91
CA MET A 221 9.45 -15.05 3.02
C MET A 221 9.39 -16.00 4.21
N LYS A 222 9.19 -17.30 3.96
CA LYS A 222 9.17 -18.33 5.00
C LYS A 222 10.54 -18.50 5.69
N SER A 223 11.64 -18.45 4.92
CA SER A 223 12.99 -18.55 5.49
C SER A 223 13.41 -17.29 6.25
N ALA A 224 12.88 -16.12 5.90
CA ALA A 224 13.13 -14.86 6.59
C ALA A 224 12.23 -14.65 7.83
N ALA A 225 11.12 -15.38 7.98
CA ALA A 225 10.18 -15.22 9.10
C ALA A 225 10.86 -15.24 10.50
N PRO A 226 11.83 -16.12 10.80
CA PRO A 226 12.52 -16.11 12.10
C PRO A 226 13.34 -14.84 12.37
N LEU A 227 13.75 -14.13 11.33
CA LEU A 227 14.50 -12.89 11.44
C LEU A 227 13.62 -11.70 11.87
N LEU A 228 12.29 -11.84 11.85
CA LEU A 228 11.37 -10.79 12.31
C LEU A 228 11.61 -10.39 13.78
N GLY A 229 12.13 -11.30 14.62
CA GLY A 229 12.50 -10.98 16.00
C GLY A 229 13.65 -9.97 16.12
N GLN A 230 14.38 -9.70 15.04
CA GLN A 230 15.44 -8.67 15.00
C GLN A 230 14.91 -7.29 14.61
N VAL A 231 13.67 -7.21 14.13
CA VAL A 231 13.04 -5.96 13.72
C VAL A 231 12.43 -5.27 14.93
N SER A 232 12.49 -3.94 14.98
CA SER A 232 11.86 -3.14 16.05
C SER A 232 10.37 -3.48 16.19
N SER A 233 9.91 -3.64 17.43
CA SER A 233 8.52 -3.97 17.74
C SER A 233 7.52 -2.96 17.19
N GLU A 234 7.89 -1.69 17.11
CA GLU A 234 7.09 -0.59 16.56
C GLU A 234 6.86 -0.79 15.06
N ARG A 235 7.91 -1.14 14.30
CA ARG A 235 7.80 -1.41 12.85
C ARG A 235 6.92 -2.63 12.59
N VAL A 236 7.08 -3.68 13.38
CA VAL A 236 6.25 -4.90 13.30
C VAL A 236 4.80 -4.57 13.60
N ARG A 237 4.52 -3.87 14.71
CA ARG A 237 3.18 -3.44 15.10
C ARG A 237 2.53 -2.59 14.01
N ASP A 238 3.21 -1.54 13.56
CA ASP A 238 2.65 -0.60 12.60
C ASP A 238 2.35 -1.27 11.26
N GLU A 239 3.19 -2.21 10.82
CA GLU A 239 2.91 -2.98 9.59
C GLU A 239 1.80 -4.01 9.78
N PHE A 240 1.71 -4.66 10.95
CA PHE A 240 0.62 -5.57 11.28
C PHE A 240 -0.73 -4.84 11.38
N LEU A 241 -0.78 -3.66 12.00
CA LEU A 241 -1.99 -2.84 12.03
C LEU A 241 -2.44 -2.45 10.62
N LYS A 242 -1.52 -2.09 9.72
CA LYS A 242 -1.86 -1.83 8.31
C LYS A 242 -2.38 -3.06 7.56
N ILE A 243 -2.02 -4.27 7.98
CA ILE A 243 -2.60 -5.51 7.44
C ILE A 243 -4.05 -5.64 7.90
N LEU A 244 -4.34 -5.34 9.17
CA LEU A 244 -5.69 -5.41 9.73
C LEU A 244 -6.62 -4.30 9.21
N GLU A 245 -6.07 -3.11 8.94
CA GLU A 245 -6.80 -2.01 8.29
C GLU A 245 -7.01 -2.24 6.78
N GLY A 246 -6.25 -3.19 6.21
CA GLY A 246 -6.29 -3.51 4.79
C GLY A 246 -7.48 -4.40 4.40
N PRO A 247 -7.69 -4.61 3.09
CA PRO A 247 -8.72 -5.54 2.63
C PRO A 247 -8.36 -6.99 2.97
N GLN A 248 -9.38 -7.81 3.25
CA GLN A 248 -9.22 -9.24 3.53
C GLN A 248 -8.28 -9.50 4.72
N ALA A 249 -8.55 -8.85 5.86
CA ALA A 249 -7.71 -8.94 7.05
C ALA A 249 -7.61 -10.40 7.54
N SER A 250 -8.74 -11.12 7.57
CA SER A 250 -8.78 -12.54 7.95
C SER A 250 -7.90 -13.43 7.06
N ALA A 251 -7.97 -13.25 5.74
CA ALA A 251 -7.13 -14.02 4.81
C ALA A 251 -5.64 -13.68 4.96
N SER A 252 -5.32 -12.41 5.24
CA SER A 252 -3.95 -11.95 5.47
C SER A 252 -3.36 -12.52 6.76
N VAL A 253 -4.14 -12.58 7.85
CA VAL A 253 -3.73 -13.23 9.11
C VAL A 253 -3.53 -14.73 8.92
N ARG A 254 -4.39 -15.40 8.13
CA ARG A 254 -4.18 -16.81 7.77
C ARG A 254 -2.91 -17.01 6.93
N ALA A 255 -2.60 -16.09 6.01
CA ALA A 255 -1.37 -16.15 5.22
C ALA A 255 -0.12 -15.97 6.09
N LEU A 256 -0.17 -15.07 7.09
CA LEU A 256 0.89 -14.92 8.10
C LEU A 256 1.11 -16.24 8.86
N ASP A 257 0.02 -16.90 9.23
CA ASP A 257 0.07 -18.18 9.93
C ASP A 257 0.72 -19.28 9.09
N MET A 258 0.31 -19.41 7.82
CA MET A 258 0.89 -20.39 6.90
C MET A 258 2.39 -20.19 6.63
N LEU A 259 2.86 -18.95 6.75
CA LEU A 259 4.29 -18.60 6.64
C LEU A 259 5.05 -18.81 7.97
N GLY A 260 4.36 -19.14 9.07
CA GLY A 260 4.95 -19.28 10.39
C GLY A 260 5.32 -17.94 11.04
N VAL A 261 4.77 -16.83 10.55
CA VAL A 261 5.09 -15.49 11.06
C VAL A 261 4.44 -15.23 12.42
N ILE A 262 3.23 -15.76 12.64
CA ILE A 262 2.46 -15.55 13.89
C ILE A 262 3.27 -15.95 15.12
N HIS A 263 4.03 -17.04 15.06
CA HIS A 263 4.95 -17.49 16.11
C HIS A 263 5.88 -16.37 16.63
N PHE A 264 6.38 -15.52 15.74
CA PHE A 264 7.40 -14.52 16.06
C PHE A 264 6.80 -13.16 16.48
N ILE A 265 5.56 -12.87 16.09
CA ILE A 265 4.94 -11.56 16.32
C ILE A 265 3.84 -11.59 17.40
N LEU A 266 3.08 -12.68 17.49
CA LEU A 266 1.92 -12.86 18.36
C LEU A 266 1.78 -14.34 18.76
N PRO A 267 2.72 -14.89 19.56
CA PRO A 267 2.72 -16.31 19.95
C PRO A 267 1.46 -16.73 20.71
N GLU A 268 0.77 -15.81 21.39
CA GLU A 268 -0.48 -16.07 22.09
C GLU A 268 -1.61 -16.53 21.15
N LEU A 269 -1.55 -16.14 19.87
CA LEU A 269 -2.51 -16.59 18.87
C LEU A 269 -2.30 -18.07 18.49
N GLU A 270 -1.08 -18.59 18.59
CA GLU A 270 -0.84 -20.01 18.34
C GLU A 270 -1.50 -20.90 19.39
N ALA A 271 -1.58 -20.41 20.64
CA ALA A 271 -2.22 -21.12 21.74
C ALA A 271 -3.75 -21.28 21.55
N MET A 272 -4.36 -20.57 20.58
CA MET A 272 -5.78 -20.70 20.26
C MET A 272 -6.09 -21.91 19.36
N LYS A 273 -5.08 -22.46 18.67
CA LYS A 273 -5.27 -23.53 17.70
C LYS A 273 -5.61 -24.85 18.40
N GLY A 274 -6.66 -25.53 17.92
CA GLY A 274 -7.13 -26.80 18.48
C GLY A 274 -7.84 -26.67 19.83
N VAL A 275 -8.01 -25.45 20.36
CA VAL A 275 -8.78 -25.23 21.60
C VAL A 275 -10.27 -25.32 21.26
N GLY A 276 -10.89 -26.42 21.65
CA GLY A 276 -12.34 -26.63 21.47
C GLY A 276 -13.17 -25.64 22.29
N GLN A 277 -14.37 -25.35 21.79
CA GLN A 277 -15.34 -24.46 22.42
C GLN A 277 -16.64 -25.23 22.68
N PRO A 278 -17.38 -24.91 23.77
CA PRO A 278 -18.67 -25.53 24.01
C PRO A 278 -19.69 -25.08 22.96
N GLU A 279 -20.74 -25.88 22.77
CA GLU A 279 -21.87 -25.50 21.93
C GLU A 279 -22.40 -24.11 22.31
N PRO A 280 -22.80 -23.27 21.32
CA PRO A 280 -23.08 -23.61 19.92
C PRO A 280 -21.89 -23.47 18.95
N HIS A 281 -20.65 -23.35 19.44
CA HIS A 281 -19.49 -23.12 18.58
C HIS A 281 -19.10 -24.40 17.81
N ILE A 282 -18.92 -24.26 16.50
CA ILE A 282 -18.51 -25.35 15.59
C ILE A 282 -17.01 -25.32 15.23
N TYR A 283 -16.33 -24.24 15.58
CA TYR A 283 -14.92 -23.99 15.28
C TYR A 283 -14.09 -23.96 16.57
N ASP A 284 -12.79 -24.27 16.45
CA ASP A 284 -11.84 -24.00 17.53
C ASP A 284 -11.68 -22.48 17.73
N VAL A 285 -11.02 -22.06 18.81
CA VAL A 285 -10.85 -20.63 19.13
C VAL A 285 -10.15 -19.88 17.99
N TRP A 286 -9.16 -20.49 17.34
CA TRP A 286 -8.42 -19.88 16.23
C TRP A 286 -9.30 -19.62 15.00
N GLU A 287 -9.93 -20.66 14.47
CA GLU A 287 -10.78 -20.56 13.28
C GLU A 287 -12.00 -19.67 13.58
N HIS A 288 -12.59 -19.78 14.77
CA HIS A 288 -13.64 -18.86 15.20
C HIS A 288 -13.18 -17.39 15.17
N THR A 289 -11.97 -17.10 15.68
CA THR A 289 -11.41 -15.74 15.68
C THR A 289 -11.21 -15.20 14.27
N LEU A 290 -10.74 -16.04 13.33
CA LEU A 290 -10.61 -15.65 11.91
C LEU A 290 -11.98 -15.39 11.24
N GLN A 291 -13.00 -16.17 11.59
CA GLN A 291 -14.37 -15.94 11.10
C GLN A 291 -14.97 -14.66 11.68
N VAL A 292 -14.72 -14.36 12.96
CA VAL A 292 -15.11 -13.08 13.58
C VAL A 292 -14.44 -11.90 12.86
N LEU A 293 -13.15 -12.00 12.53
CA LEU A 293 -12.45 -10.97 11.77
C LEU A 293 -13.03 -10.79 10.36
N ALA A 294 -13.38 -11.89 9.67
CA ALA A 294 -14.02 -11.82 8.37
C ALA A 294 -15.43 -11.18 8.44
N ALA A 295 -16.23 -11.54 9.45
CA ALA A 295 -17.54 -10.93 9.68
C ALA A 295 -17.42 -9.44 10.05
N LEU A 296 -16.39 -9.06 10.80
CA LEU A 296 -16.11 -7.65 11.12
C LEU A 296 -15.78 -6.85 9.85
N ASP A 297 -14.99 -7.40 8.93
CA ASP A 297 -14.72 -6.76 7.63
C ASP A 297 -16.03 -6.49 6.86
N GLU A 298 -16.99 -7.43 6.87
CA GLU A 298 -18.30 -7.24 6.24
C GLU A 298 -19.14 -6.16 6.91
N ILE A 299 -19.17 -6.13 8.26
CA ILE A 299 -19.89 -5.11 9.04
C ILE A 299 -19.29 -3.73 8.76
N LEU A 300 -17.96 -3.60 8.83
CA LEU A 300 -17.29 -2.33 8.55
C LEU A 300 -17.50 -1.88 7.11
N ALA A 301 -17.50 -2.81 6.15
CA ALA A 301 -17.80 -2.49 4.75
C ALA A 301 -19.25 -2.03 4.54
N ALA A 302 -20.20 -2.53 5.33
CA ALA A 302 -21.60 -2.13 5.30
C ALA A 302 -21.86 -0.79 6.02
N LEU A 303 -21.10 -0.50 7.08
CA LEU A 303 -21.17 0.77 7.82
C LEU A 303 -20.37 1.89 7.16
N ALA A 304 -19.42 1.55 6.29
CA ALA A 304 -18.65 2.54 5.52
C ALA A 304 -19.63 3.44 4.75
N PRO A 305 -19.56 4.78 4.91
CA PRO A 305 -20.44 5.70 4.23
C PRO A 305 -20.46 5.38 2.72
N SER A 306 -21.66 5.23 2.15
CA SER A 306 -21.84 5.22 0.70
C SER A 306 -21.69 6.66 0.19
N CYS A 307 -20.47 7.18 0.27
CA CYS A 307 -20.14 8.53 -0.17
C CYS A 307 -18.95 8.47 -1.13
N GLY A 308 -19.21 8.88 -2.37
CA GLY A 308 -18.16 9.43 -3.23
C GLY A 308 -17.57 10.68 -2.55
N TRP A 309 -16.28 10.91 -2.81
CA TRP A 309 -15.34 11.73 -2.03
C TRP A 309 -14.75 11.02 -0.80
N ASP A 310 -13.78 10.15 -1.07
CA ASP A 310 -12.42 10.18 -0.49
C ASP A 310 -11.68 8.90 -0.91
N ALA A 311 -11.38 8.78 -2.21
CA ALA A 311 -10.70 7.63 -2.79
C ALA A 311 -9.27 8.00 -3.24
N THR A 312 -8.40 8.32 -2.27
CA THR A 312 -6.94 8.23 -2.42
C THR A 312 -6.32 7.35 -1.33
N ALA A 313 -7.01 6.30 -0.94
CA ALA A 313 -6.43 5.04 -0.46
C ALA A 313 -7.60 4.05 -0.34
N SER A 314 -7.44 2.79 -0.75
CA SER A 314 -8.46 1.74 -0.65
C SER A 314 -9.71 1.88 -1.54
N SER A 315 -9.54 1.76 -2.87
CA SER A 315 -10.65 1.32 -3.73
C SER A 315 -10.23 0.13 -4.58
N THR A 316 -10.41 -1.06 -4.01
CA THR A 316 -10.52 -2.31 -4.77
C THR A 316 -11.78 -3.03 -4.29
N ARG A 317 -12.94 -2.37 -4.40
CA ARG A 317 -14.24 -3.07 -4.40
C ARG A 317 -14.63 -3.28 -5.85
N ASN A 318 -14.19 -4.39 -6.43
CA ASN A 318 -14.78 -4.93 -7.65
C ASN A 318 -15.17 -6.38 -7.38
N THR A 319 -16.35 -6.55 -6.78
CA THR A 319 -17.05 -7.84 -6.74
C THR A 319 -17.48 -8.21 -8.15
N LEU A 320 -17.01 -9.36 -8.60
CA LEU A 320 -17.53 -10.13 -9.72
C LEU A 320 -19.07 -10.16 -9.67
N ARG A 321 -19.72 -9.47 -10.60
CA ARG A 321 -21.10 -9.75 -11.02
C ARG A 321 -21.10 -10.04 -12.51
N ASN A 322 -20.86 -11.30 -12.84
CA ASN A 322 -21.30 -11.92 -14.08
C ASN A 322 -22.00 -13.24 -13.69
N CYS A 323 -23.30 -13.15 -13.42
CA CYS A 323 -24.21 -14.28 -13.61
C CYS A 323 -25.40 -13.75 -14.40
N SER A 324 -25.30 -13.98 -15.70
CA SER A 324 -26.35 -13.85 -16.69
C SER A 324 -27.29 -15.05 -16.61
N THR A 325 -28.58 -14.83 -16.28
CA THR A 325 -29.74 -15.37 -17.00
C THR A 325 -31.05 -14.70 -16.54
N PRO A 326 -32.09 -14.63 -17.40
CA PRO A 326 -33.24 -13.73 -17.25
C PRO A 326 -34.58 -14.42 -16.90
N THR A 327 -35.52 -13.65 -16.31
CA THR A 327 -37.01 -13.81 -16.29
C THR A 327 -37.57 -15.11 -15.66
N ALA A 328 -38.59 -15.16 -14.78
CA ALA A 328 -39.87 -14.44 -14.66
C ALA A 328 -40.50 -14.75 -13.24
N PRO A 329 -41.71 -14.25 -12.88
CA PRO A 329 -42.10 -13.90 -11.51
C PRO A 329 -42.94 -14.95 -10.76
N CYS A 330 -42.91 -14.93 -9.42
CA CYS A 330 -43.95 -15.55 -8.59
C CYS A 330 -44.61 -14.49 -7.71
N ALA A 331 -45.84 -14.16 -8.10
CA ALA A 331 -46.86 -13.61 -7.22
C ALA A 331 -47.45 -14.73 -6.33
N ASP A 332 -48.11 -14.30 -5.26
CA ASP A 332 -49.12 -15.03 -4.49
C ASP A 332 -48.64 -16.23 -3.63
N TYR A 333 -48.59 -16.02 -2.31
CA TYR A 333 -49.57 -16.64 -1.39
C TYR A 333 -49.31 -16.16 0.05
N CYS A 334 -50.22 -15.31 0.54
CA CYS A 334 -50.38 -15.02 1.96
C CYS A 334 -51.76 -15.53 2.36
N SER A 335 -51.84 -16.65 3.10
CA SER A 335 -53.09 -17.17 3.70
C SER A 335 -52.82 -18.25 4.76
N SER A 336 -52.78 -17.78 6.01
CA SER A 336 -53.40 -18.35 7.23
C SER A 336 -52.87 -19.65 7.90
N PRO A 337 -53.13 -19.81 9.23
CA PRO A 337 -52.30 -20.57 10.16
C PRO A 337 -52.92 -21.91 10.58
N ARG A 338 -52.09 -22.85 11.09
CA ARG A 338 -52.58 -23.98 11.90
C ARG A 338 -51.79 -24.16 13.19
N SER A 339 -52.56 -24.10 14.27
CA SER A 339 -52.28 -24.46 15.65
C SER A 339 -51.91 -25.94 15.83
N ILE A 340 -50.91 -26.26 16.67
CA ILE A 340 -50.84 -27.52 17.41
C ILE A 340 -50.37 -27.28 18.85
N THR A 341 -51.30 -27.62 19.74
CA THR A 341 -51.33 -27.95 21.17
C THR A 341 -50.07 -28.24 22.00
N THR A 342 -50.16 -27.80 23.25
CA THR A 342 -49.39 -28.09 24.46
C THR A 342 -49.51 -29.55 24.97
N SER A 343 -48.43 -30.10 25.55
CA SER A 343 -48.47 -30.82 26.84
C SER A 343 -47.06 -31.00 27.46
N PRO A 344 -46.91 -31.11 28.80
CA PRO A 344 -45.68 -30.82 29.53
C PRO A 344 -44.91 -32.07 29.97
N SER A 345 -43.57 -31.95 30.11
CA SER A 345 -42.78 -32.89 30.91
C SER A 345 -41.95 -32.13 31.97
N ARG A 346 -42.03 -32.64 33.20
CA ARG A 346 -41.44 -32.08 34.42
C ARG A 346 -40.05 -32.67 34.68
N ARG A 347 -39.06 -31.77 34.84
CA ARG A 347 -37.99 -31.71 35.88
C ARG A 347 -36.92 -32.84 35.95
N PRO A 348 -35.75 -32.64 36.62
CA PRO A 348 -35.44 -31.60 37.61
C PRO A 348 -34.15 -30.78 37.44
N ARG A 349 -34.19 -29.62 38.09
CA ARG A 349 -33.07 -28.75 38.47
C ARG A 349 -32.03 -29.52 39.30
N GLN A 350 -30.77 -29.46 38.90
CA GLN A 350 -29.66 -29.55 39.84
C GLN A 350 -29.07 -28.17 40.07
N LYS A 351 -29.08 -27.76 41.34
CA LYS A 351 -28.31 -26.65 41.89
C LYS A 351 -26.90 -27.17 42.15
N THR A 352 -25.89 -26.50 41.61
CA THR A 352 -24.55 -26.50 42.19
C THR A 352 -24.12 -25.05 42.39
N ARG A 353 -23.92 -24.71 43.66
CA ARG A 353 -23.28 -23.49 44.15
C ARG A 353 -21.81 -23.81 44.39
N LEU A 354 -20.99 -22.75 44.34
CA LEU A 354 -19.57 -22.65 44.73
C LEU A 354 -18.58 -23.14 43.66
N ALA A 355 -17.49 -22.44 43.34
CA ALA A 355 -16.75 -21.46 44.12
C ALA A 355 -16.26 -20.28 43.27
N ALA A 356 -16.34 -19.09 43.87
CA ALA A 356 -15.49 -17.97 43.54
C ALA A 356 -14.07 -18.27 44.04
N SER A 357 -13.07 -18.20 43.16
CA SER A 357 -11.72 -17.81 43.56
C SER A 357 -11.24 -16.75 42.58
N ALA A 358 -11.26 -15.52 43.06
CA ALA A 358 -10.56 -14.41 42.47
C ALA A 358 -9.07 -14.72 42.42
N PHE A 359 -8.49 -14.77 41.23
CA PHE A 359 -7.10 -14.41 41.01
C PHE A 359 -7.10 -13.22 40.07
N GLY A 360 -7.10 -12.04 40.68
CA GLY A 360 -6.73 -10.82 39.98
C GLY A 360 -5.25 -10.89 39.66
N VAL A 361 -4.91 -10.88 38.37
CA VAL A 361 -3.60 -10.45 37.93
C VAL A 361 -3.83 -9.30 36.96
N THR A 362 -3.79 -8.11 37.52
CA THR A 362 -3.62 -6.85 36.82
C THR A 362 -2.42 -6.94 35.88
N THR A 363 -2.67 -6.73 34.59
CA THR A 363 -1.68 -6.51 33.54
C THR A 363 -0.88 -5.25 33.84
N ASN A 364 0.35 -5.40 34.35
CA ASN A 364 1.28 -4.30 34.53
C ASN A 364 2.19 -4.19 33.29
N TRP A 365 1.63 -3.64 32.20
CA TRP A 365 2.36 -3.18 31.03
C TRP A 365 3.06 -1.85 31.34
N ALA A 366 4.03 -1.86 32.25
CA ALA A 366 4.91 -0.72 32.47
C ALA A 366 6.21 -1.14 33.17
N ARG A 367 7.33 -0.76 32.54
CA ARG A 367 8.71 -0.73 33.07
C ARG A 367 9.46 -2.08 33.14
N ARG A 368 10.19 -2.37 32.06
CA ARG A 368 11.53 -2.93 32.16
C ARG A 368 12.53 -2.01 31.44
N ARG A 369 13.23 -1.19 32.21
CA ARG A 369 14.48 -0.53 31.77
C ARG A 369 15.64 -1.51 31.99
N PRO A 370 16.61 -1.65 31.07
CA PRO A 370 17.81 -2.41 31.34
C PRO A 370 18.75 -1.65 32.30
N ARG A 371 19.31 -2.37 33.28
CA ARG A 371 20.31 -1.89 34.23
C ARG A 371 21.61 -1.54 33.49
N ARG A 372 22.15 -0.35 33.74
CA ARG A 372 23.50 0.08 33.34
C ARG A 372 24.56 -0.78 34.06
N ALA A 373 25.56 -1.24 33.31
CA ALA A 373 26.80 -1.81 33.85
C ALA A 373 27.68 -0.72 34.49
N PRO A 374 28.45 -1.02 35.56
CA PRO A 374 29.32 -0.05 36.21
C PRO A 374 30.66 0.11 35.47
N ALA A 375 31.18 1.34 35.45
CA ALA A 375 32.49 1.70 34.88
C ALA A 375 33.66 1.22 35.78
N PRO A 376 34.83 0.88 35.21
CA PRO A 376 35.97 0.42 35.99
C PRO A 376 36.70 1.59 36.68
N GLY A 377 37.13 1.32 37.92
CA GLY A 377 37.73 2.26 38.85
C GLY A 377 39.12 2.76 38.45
N ARG A 378 39.41 3.99 38.89
CA ARG A 378 40.72 4.63 38.86
C ARG A 378 41.66 3.93 39.86
N SER A 379 42.78 3.40 39.37
CA SER A 379 43.93 3.03 40.19
C SER A 379 44.81 4.27 40.40
N ALA A 380 44.95 4.67 41.66
CA ALA A 380 46.02 5.54 42.11
C ALA A 380 47.06 4.65 42.82
N THR A 381 48.26 4.56 42.24
CA THR A 381 49.45 4.05 42.94
C THR A 381 50.62 4.99 42.68
N THR A 382 51.15 5.45 43.80
CA THR A 382 52.31 6.30 44.04
C THR A 382 53.62 5.65 43.62
N LYS A 383 54.53 6.49 43.09
CA LYS A 383 56.00 6.56 43.30
C LYS A 383 56.80 5.27 43.51
N SER A 384 57.82 5.04 42.66
CA SER A 384 59.24 5.18 43.04
C SER A 384 60.22 4.80 41.91
N ASN A 385 61.16 5.71 41.63
CA ASN A 385 62.58 5.55 41.29
C ASN A 385 63.08 4.27 40.57
N ALA A 386 63.64 4.44 39.38
CA ALA A 386 65.07 4.30 39.07
C ALA A 386 65.33 4.85 37.66
#